data_AF-A0A426JL14-F1
#
_entry.id   AF-A0A426JL14-F1
#
_cell.length_a   1.000
_cell.length_b   1.000
_cell.length_c   1.000
_cell.angle_alpha   90.00
_cell.angle_beta   90.00
_cell.angle_gamma   90.00
#
_symmetry.space_group_name_H-M   'P 1'
#
loop_
_entity.id
_entity.type
_entity.pdbx_description
1 polymer ?
#
loop_
_entity_poly.entity_id
_entity_poly.type
_entity_poly.pdbx_seq_one_letter_code
_entity_poly.pdbx_strand_id
1 'polypeptide(L)'
;MKTLFLVLIAFLTLTSCQNNAKQNKEKTNTTSEQTANKTEETKTIINKIADAYGFENWPKVEKIEFSFVVNPGEKEMLRHWIWHPKKQQVTLVNENERISYKRSNVMEEFVKTDKAFVNDSFWLLFPFQLEWGVFNYETVENVISPIQQKESTKLIVKYPNEGGYTPGDRYDVYLNENYHIIEWAYYPSGKKEPALTNTFEDLSNFNGIKINMIHRNPETGFQLNFRDISIN
;
A
#
# COMPACT_ATOMS: atom_id res chain seq x y z
N MET A 1 -37.21 59.74 -39.13
CA MET A 1 -38.35 58.82 -39.28
C MET A 1 -37.81 57.46 -39.67
N LYS A 2 -38.32 56.43 -38.99
CA LYS A 2 -37.90 55.02 -39.09
C LYS A 2 -38.22 54.46 -40.47
N THR A 3 -37.30 53.70 -41.06
CA THR A 3 -37.62 52.36 -41.60
C THR A 3 -36.35 51.54 -41.77
N LEU A 4 -36.39 50.41 -41.08
CA LEU A 4 -35.43 49.34 -40.96
C LEU A 4 -35.65 48.39 -42.16
N PHE A 5 -34.59 47.88 -42.80
CA PHE A 5 -34.69 46.66 -43.59
C PHE A 5 -33.57 45.69 -43.22
N LEU A 6 -34.00 44.58 -42.63
CA LEU A 6 -33.22 43.40 -42.29
C LEU A 6 -32.69 42.72 -43.56
N VAL A 7 -31.44 42.26 -43.51
CA VAL A 7 -31.01 41.08 -44.28
C VAL A 7 -30.54 40.03 -43.28
N LEU A 8 -31.20 38.89 -43.38
CA LEU A 8 -31.14 37.71 -42.54
C LEU A 8 -29.96 36.83 -42.98
N ILE A 9 -28.95 36.66 -42.12
CA ILE A 9 -27.93 35.60 -42.28
C ILE A 9 -28.26 34.51 -41.27
N ALA A 10 -28.80 33.40 -41.78
CA ALA A 10 -29.11 32.20 -41.03
C ALA A 10 -27.81 31.46 -40.67
N PHE A 11 -27.42 31.50 -39.39
CA PHE A 11 -26.43 30.60 -38.83
C PHE A 11 -27.14 29.31 -38.41
N LEU A 12 -26.81 28.21 -39.10
CA LEU A 12 -27.16 26.85 -38.70
C LEU A 12 -26.39 26.49 -37.43
N THR A 13 -27.09 26.40 -36.29
CA THR A 13 -26.65 25.60 -35.16
C THR A 13 -27.63 24.46 -34.98
N LEU A 14 -27.16 23.24 -35.26
CA LEU A 14 -27.89 22.02 -34.96
C LEU A 14 -27.88 21.81 -33.45
N THR A 15 -29.05 21.89 -32.85
CA THR A 15 -29.36 21.35 -31.53
C THR A 15 -29.52 19.83 -31.61
N SER A 16 -28.98 19.09 -30.63
CA SER A 16 -29.53 17.79 -30.25
C SER A 16 -29.46 17.59 -28.75
N CYS A 17 -30.63 17.47 -28.13
CA CYS A 17 -30.85 16.84 -26.82
C CYS A 17 -30.80 15.31 -26.98
N GLN A 18 -30.36 14.55 -25.95
CA GLN A 18 -31.18 13.64 -25.12
C GLN A 18 -30.38 12.56 -24.37
N ASN A 19 -30.80 12.36 -23.11
CA ASN A 19 -30.93 11.13 -22.31
C ASN A 19 -29.74 10.25 -21.89
N ASN A 20 -29.66 10.10 -20.56
CA ASN A 20 -29.51 8.87 -19.76
C ASN A 20 -28.94 7.62 -20.44
N ALA A 21 -27.77 7.18 -19.99
CA ALA A 21 -27.50 5.76 -19.69
C ALA A 21 -26.30 5.62 -18.74
N LYS A 22 -26.51 4.86 -17.67
CA LYS A 22 -25.43 4.21 -16.92
C LYS A 22 -24.61 3.34 -17.89
N GLN A 23 -23.29 3.49 -17.87
CA GLN A 23 -22.34 2.46 -18.31
C GLN A 23 -21.18 2.46 -17.30
N ASN A 24 -21.17 1.54 -16.33
CA ASN A 24 -20.49 0.25 -16.39
C ASN A 24 -19.13 0.35 -17.09
N LYS A 25 -18.07 0.48 -16.28
CA LYS A 25 -16.70 0.18 -16.70
C LYS A 25 -16.52 -1.34 -16.67
N GLU A 26 -16.34 -1.92 -17.86
CA GLU A 26 -15.85 -3.27 -18.06
C GLU A 26 -14.50 -3.45 -17.36
N LYS A 27 -14.45 -4.41 -16.43
CA LYS A 27 -13.25 -5.18 -16.14
C LYS A 27 -13.17 -6.25 -17.23
N THR A 28 -12.21 -6.14 -18.12
CA THR A 28 -11.87 -7.22 -19.06
C THR A 28 -11.13 -8.31 -18.28
N ASN A 29 -11.90 -9.17 -17.62
CA ASN A 29 -11.43 -10.48 -17.19
C ASN A 29 -11.87 -11.47 -18.26
N THR A 30 -10.93 -11.96 -19.05
CA THR A 30 -11.16 -13.16 -19.87
C THR A 30 -11.37 -14.34 -18.92
N THR A 31 -12.62 -14.69 -18.68
CA THR A 31 -13.04 -15.91 -17.98
C THR A 31 -13.74 -16.78 -19.01
N SER A 32 -13.07 -17.86 -19.41
CA SER A 32 -13.72 -19.00 -20.03
C SER A 32 -14.67 -19.65 -19.01
N GLU A 33 -15.92 -19.82 -19.41
CA GLU A 33 -16.97 -20.51 -18.67
C GLU A 33 -16.55 -21.92 -18.24
N GLN A 34 -16.59 -22.22 -16.94
CA GLN A 34 -16.85 -23.56 -16.43
C GLN A 34 -17.72 -23.51 -15.17
N THR A 35 -18.92 -24.06 -15.37
CA THR A 35 -19.86 -24.74 -14.47
C THR A 35 -19.55 -24.83 -12.98
N ALA A 36 -20.55 -24.44 -12.18
CA ALA A 36 -20.59 -24.55 -10.73
C ALA A 36 -20.21 -25.95 -10.20
N ASN A 37 -19.15 -25.98 -9.39
CA ASN A 37 -18.93 -26.95 -8.33
C ASN A 37 -18.28 -26.23 -7.14
N LYS A 38 -18.79 -26.50 -5.94
CA LYS A 38 -18.34 -25.93 -4.67
C LYS A 38 -16.96 -26.51 -4.33
N THR A 39 -15.90 -25.84 -4.75
CA THR A 39 -14.50 -26.18 -4.47
C THR A 39 -14.03 -25.36 -3.27
N GLU A 40 -13.37 -25.98 -2.28
CA GLU A 40 -12.57 -25.26 -1.28
C GLU A 40 -11.61 -24.33 -2.03
N GLU A 41 -11.77 -23.01 -1.87
CA GLU A 41 -10.91 -22.03 -2.51
C GLU A 41 -9.47 -22.22 -2.00
N THR A 42 -8.58 -22.72 -2.87
CA THR A 42 -7.15 -22.77 -2.60
C THR A 42 -6.62 -21.36 -2.38
N LYS A 43 -6.23 -21.04 -1.14
CA LYS A 43 -5.65 -19.75 -0.76
C LYS A 43 -4.42 -19.42 -1.61
N THR A 44 -4.36 -18.20 -2.15
CA THR A 44 -3.19 -17.68 -2.88
C THR A 44 -2.02 -17.44 -1.91
N ILE A 45 -0.79 -17.28 -2.44
CA ILE A 45 0.36 -16.93 -1.60
C ILE A 45 0.14 -15.60 -0.86
N ILE A 46 -0.58 -14.65 -1.47
CA ILE A 46 -0.93 -13.37 -0.86
C ILE A 46 -1.78 -13.59 0.40
N ASN A 47 -2.82 -14.42 0.28
CA ASN A 47 -3.68 -14.77 1.42
C ASN A 47 -2.88 -15.47 2.53
N LYS A 48 -1.98 -16.38 2.17
CA LYS A 48 -1.14 -17.10 3.14
C LYS A 48 -0.22 -16.15 3.91
N ILE A 49 0.37 -15.16 3.23
CA ILE A 49 1.21 -14.13 3.87
C ILE A 49 0.35 -13.30 4.82
N ALA A 50 -0.78 -12.75 4.35
CA ALA A 50 -1.61 -11.89 5.18
C ALA A 50 -2.17 -12.63 6.42
N ASP A 51 -2.65 -13.86 6.24
CA ASP A 51 -3.11 -14.73 7.32
C ASP A 51 -1.99 -15.06 8.32
N ALA A 52 -0.75 -15.26 7.85
CA ALA A 52 0.39 -15.49 8.75
C ALA A 52 0.63 -14.30 9.70
N TYR A 53 0.19 -13.10 9.30
CA TYR A 53 0.26 -11.86 10.07
C TYR A 53 -1.05 -11.48 10.77
N GLY A 54 -2.08 -12.34 10.72
CA GLY A 54 -3.33 -12.17 11.46
C GLY A 54 -4.36 -11.27 10.78
N PHE A 55 -4.38 -11.25 9.45
CA PHE A 55 -5.32 -10.43 8.66
C PHE A 55 -6.79 -10.67 9.00
N GLU A 56 -7.17 -11.86 9.45
CA GLU A 56 -8.51 -12.18 9.90
C GLU A 56 -8.98 -11.34 11.10
N ASN A 57 -8.04 -10.75 11.85
CA ASN A 57 -8.35 -9.85 12.96
C ASN A 57 -8.48 -8.39 12.51
N TRP A 58 -8.10 -8.04 11.29
CA TRP A 58 -8.19 -6.67 10.76
C TRP A 58 -9.57 -6.02 10.91
N PRO A 59 -10.70 -6.71 10.68
CA PRO A 59 -12.03 -6.11 10.85
C PRO A 59 -12.33 -5.65 12.28
N LYS A 60 -11.60 -6.14 13.28
CA LYS A 60 -11.76 -5.77 14.70
C LYS A 60 -10.98 -4.50 15.06
N VAL A 61 -10.00 -4.09 14.25
CA VAL A 61 -9.10 -2.97 14.57
C VAL A 61 -9.84 -1.63 14.49
N GLU A 62 -9.88 -0.91 15.61
CA GLU A 62 -10.44 0.42 15.79
C GLU A 62 -9.38 1.54 15.81
N LYS A 63 -8.20 1.23 16.34
CA LYS A 63 -7.08 2.18 16.45
C LYS A 63 -5.74 1.47 16.33
N ILE A 64 -4.81 2.09 15.62
CA ILE A 64 -3.38 1.76 15.61
C ILE A 64 -2.61 3.01 16.02
N GLU A 65 -1.68 2.85 16.95
CA GLU A 65 -0.72 3.87 17.34
C GLU A 65 0.68 3.28 17.19
N PHE A 66 1.61 4.04 16.60
CA PHE A 66 2.99 3.58 16.39
C PHE A 66 3.94 4.74 16.10
N SER A 67 5.21 4.54 16.45
CA SER A 67 6.34 5.39 16.07
C SER A 67 7.15 4.72 14.96
N PHE A 68 7.37 5.44 13.86
CA PHE A 68 8.27 5.06 12.76
C PHE A 68 9.63 5.73 12.97
N VAL A 69 10.67 4.94 13.22
CA VAL A 69 12.00 5.45 13.59
C VAL A 69 13.06 4.96 12.62
N VAL A 70 13.70 5.87 11.89
CA VAL A 70 14.78 5.56 10.94
C VAL A 70 16.12 6.00 11.53
N ASN A 71 17.13 5.13 11.38
CA ASN A 71 18.51 5.32 11.83
C ASN A 71 18.59 5.80 13.30
N PRO A 72 18.07 5.01 14.25
CA PRO A 72 18.01 5.39 15.65
C PRO A 72 19.39 5.73 16.22
N GLY A 73 19.48 6.78 17.04
CA GLY A 73 20.73 7.37 17.53
C GLY A 73 21.00 8.75 16.93
N GLU A 74 22.23 9.02 16.48
CA GLU A 74 22.67 10.37 16.11
C GLU A 74 21.96 10.99 14.88
N LYS A 75 21.35 10.17 14.02
CA LYS A 75 20.61 10.61 12.81
C LYS A 75 19.15 10.18 12.84
N GLU A 76 18.58 10.06 14.05
CA GLU A 76 17.23 9.55 14.24
C GLU A 76 16.20 10.46 13.58
N MET A 77 15.38 9.88 12.72
CA MET A 77 14.15 10.49 12.23
C MET A 77 12.97 9.73 12.81
N LEU A 78 12.11 10.44 13.54
CA LEU A 78 10.92 9.85 14.19
C LEU A 78 9.65 10.52 13.66
N ARG A 79 8.64 9.71 13.36
CA ARG A 79 7.25 10.16 13.18
C ARG A 79 6.33 9.28 14.01
N HIS A 80 5.44 9.90 14.79
CA HIS A 80 4.46 9.19 15.58
C HIS A 80 3.06 9.35 15.00
N TRP A 81 2.35 8.23 14.84
CA TRP A 81 1.07 8.17 14.16
C TRP A 81 -0.01 7.59 15.06
N ILE A 82 -1.19 8.22 15.01
CA ILE A 82 -2.44 7.64 15.50
C ILE A 82 -3.38 7.48 14.32
N TRP A 83 -3.81 6.26 14.05
CA TRP A 83 -4.67 5.90 12.93
C TRP A 83 -5.94 5.22 13.41
N HIS A 84 -7.08 5.67 12.92
CA HIS A 84 -8.38 5.03 13.07
C HIS A 84 -8.87 4.53 11.70
N PRO A 85 -8.60 3.26 11.32
CA PRO A 85 -8.88 2.74 9.98
C PRO A 85 -10.36 2.89 9.59
N LYS A 86 -11.27 2.47 10.47
CA LYS A 86 -12.73 2.52 10.22
C LYS A 86 -13.27 3.94 10.06
N LYS A 87 -12.63 4.90 10.72
CA LYS A 87 -12.99 6.33 10.62
C LYS A 87 -12.23 7.04 9.50
N GLN A 88 -11.32 6.36 8.81
CA GLN A 88 -10.42 6.93 7.83
C GLN A 88 -9.71 8.19 8.34
N GLN A 89 -9.31 8.20 9.62
CA GLN A 89 -8.71 9.37 10.26
C GLN A 89 -7.30 9.06 10.70
N VAL A 90 -6.37 9.94 10.32
CA VAL A 90 -4.95 9.83 10.65
C VAL A 90 -4.53 11.08 11.38
N THR A 91 -3.66 10.92 12.38
CA THR A 91 -3.06 12.02 13.12
C THR A 91 -1.55 11.83 13.20
N LEU A 92 -0.78 12.80 12.70
CA LEU A 92 0.64 12.94 13.01
C LEU A 92 0.78 13.62 14.36
N VAL A 93 1.64 13.11 15.22
CA VAL A 93 1.99 13.72 16.50
C VAL A 93 3.51 13.94 16.51
N ASN A 94 3.90 15.21 16.63
CA ASN A 94 5.27 15.64 16.88
C ASN A 94 5.30 16.47 18.17
N GLU A 95 6.48 16.81 18.68
CA GLU A 95 6.63 17.55 19.95
C GLU A 95 5.81 18.86 20.00
N ASN A 96 5.74 19.58 18.88
CA ASN A 96 5.11 20.90 18.81
C ASN A 96 3.87 20.95 17.91
N GLU A 97 3.50 19.83 17.28
CA GLU A 97 2.49 19.84 16.23
C GLU A 97 1.63 18.57 16.25
N ARG A 98 0.32 18.75 16.05
CA ARG A 98 -0.63 17.66 15.87
C ARG A 98 -1.46 17.92 14.63
N ILE A 99 -1.22 17.15 13.57
CA ILE A 99 -1.94 17.28 12.29
C ILE A 99 -2.94 16.13 12.18
N SER A 100 -4.25 16.40 12.18
CA SER A 100 -5.29 15.38 12.01
C SER A 100 -6.11 15.65 10.75
N TYR A 101 -6.34 14.61 9.96
CA TYR A 101 -7.07 14.73 8.69
C TYR A 101 -7.78 13.41 8.32
N LYS A 102 -8.71 13.49 7.36
CA LYS A 102 -9.44 12.32 6.82
C LYS A 102 -8.77 11.81 5.54
N ARG A 103 -8.42 10.53 5.50
CA ARG A 103 -7.88 9.83 4.32
C ARG A 103 -8.83 9.82 3.12
N SER A 104 -10.13 9.83 3.37
CA SER A 104 -11.16 9.84 2.31
C SER A 104 -11.25 11.18 1.56
N ASN A 105 -10.70 12.26 2.13
CA ASN A 105 -10.70 13.59 1.52
C ASN A 105 -9.47 14.36 2.02
N VAL A 106 -8.33 14.07 1.41
CA VAL A 106 -7.06 14.71 1.75
C VAL A 106 -7.01 16.08 1.10
N MET A 107 -7.08 17.13 1.92
CA MET A 107 -6.89 18.52 1.46
C MET A 107 -5.44 18.75 1.06
N GLU A 108 -5.21 19.73 0.18
CA GLU A 108 -3.89 20.00 -0.41
C GLU A 108 -2.79 20.22 0.64
N GLU A 109 -3.11 20.93 1.73
CA GLU A 109 -2.17 21.18 2.83
C GLU A 109 -1.72 19.89 3.57
N PHE A 110 -2.50 18.81 3.49
CA PHE A 110 -2.20 17.55 4.16
C PHE A 110 -1.55 16.50 3.26
N VAL A 111 -1.41 16.76 1.96
CA VAL A 111 -0.86 15.79 0.98
C VAL A 111 0.54 15.31 1.39
N LYS A 112 1.39 16.20 1.90
CA LYS A 112 2.75 15.81 2.35
C LYS A 112 2.70 14.87 3.55
N THR A 113 1.85 15.18 4.53
CA THR A 113 1.63 14.36 5.73
C THR A 113 1.01 13.01 5.35
N ASP A 114 0.08 13.02 4.41
CA ASP A 114 -0.56 11.82 3.88
C ASP A 114 0.43 10.87 3.21
N LYS A 115 1.32 11.42 2.36
CA LYS A 115 2.42 10.66 1.74
C LYS A 115 3.32 9.98 2.77
N ALA A 116 3.69 10.70 3.84
CA ALA A 116 4.52 10.14 4.91
C ALA A 116 3.79 9.01 5.64
N PHE A 117 2.50 9.19 5.96
CA PHE A 117 1.70 8.13 6.59
C PHE A 117 1.56 6.90 5.68
N VAL A 118 1.31 7.07 4.36
CA VAL A 118 1.27 5.95 3.42
C VAL A 118 2.57 5.17 3.47
N ASN A 119 3.72 5.84 3.39
CA ASN A 119 5.01 5.18 3.48
C ASN A 119 5.15 4.40 4.80
N ASP A 120 4.92 5.06 5.94
CA ASP A 120 5.22 4.48 7.24
C ASP A 120 4.27 3.32 7.59
N SER A 121 2.99 3.43 7.24
CA SER A 121 2.01 2.35 7.39
C SER A 121 2.21 1.22 6.39
N PHE A 122 2.80 1.50 5.21
CA PHE A 122 3.20 0.48 4.25
C PHE A 122 4.31 -0.40 4.81
N TRP A 123 5.32 0.19 5.45
CA TRP A 123 6.35 -0.57 6.17
C TRP A 123 5.76 -1.39 7.33
N LEU A 124 4.88 -0.78 8.13
CA LEU A 124 4.31 -1.41 9.33
C LEU A 124 3.48 -2.65 9.00
N LEU A 125 2.68 -2.56 7.94
CA LEU A 125 1.63 -3.54 7.61
C LEU A 125 1.77 -4.05 6.17
N PHE A 126 2.99 -4.15 5.65
CA PHE A 126 3.23 -4.62 4.28
C PHE A 126 2.47 -5.92 3.94
N PRO A 127 2.42 -6.96 4.81
CA PRO A 127 1.61 -8.16 4.58
C PRO A 127 0.14 -7.86 4.26
N PHE A 128 -0.45 -6.83 4.86
CA PHE A 128 -1.85 -6.46 4.66
C PHE A 128 -2.01 -5.55 3.43
N GLN A 129 -0.99 -4.77 3.09
CA GLN A 129 -0.95 -4.03 1.83
C GLN A 129 -1.03 -4.97 0.62
N LEU A 130 -0.55 -6.22 0.75
CA LEU A 130 -0.69 -7.22 -0.30
C LEU A 130 -2.16 -7.62 -0.54
N GLU A 131 -3.00 -7.62 0.49
CA GLU A 131 -4.45 -7.89 0.36
C GLU A 131 -5.23 -6.67 -0.14
N TRP A 132 -4.83 -5.46 0.29
CA TRP A 132 -5.54 -4.23 -0.10
C TRP A 132 -5.12 -3.70 -1.46
N GLY A 133 -3.91 -4.04 -1.90
CA GLY A 133 -3.26 -3.48 -3.05
C GLY A 133 -3.74 -4.04 -4.39
N VAL A 134 -3.42 -3.30 -5.45
CA VAL A 134 -3.59 -3.74 -6.83
C VAL A 134 -2.22 -3.73 -7.50
N PHE A 135 -1.71 -4.91 -7.81
CA PHE A 135 -0.38 -5.13 -8.36
C PHE A 135 -0.35 -6.45 -9.14
N ASN A 136 0.69 -6.62 -9.94
CA ASN A 136 1.04 -7.93 -10.50
C ASN A 136 2.08 -8.59 -9.61
N TYR A 137 2.07 -9.92 -9.52
CA TYR A 137 3.10 -10.65 -8.78
C TYR A 137 3.51 -11.96 -9.45
N GLU A 138 4.74 -12.39 -9.14
CA GLU A 138 5.34 -13.65 -9.55
C GLU A 138 6.03 -14.29 -8.35
N THR A 139 6.18 -15.62 -8.33
CA THR A 139 6.87 -16.35 -7.27
C THR A 139 8.00 -17.21 -7.83
N VAL A 140 9.10 -17.28 -7.09
CA VAL A 140 10.23 -18.17 -7.39
C VAL A 140 10.60 -18.91 -6.10
N GLU A 141 10.53 -20.23 -6.12
CA GLU A 141 10.85 -21.08 -4.96
C GLU A 141 12.35 -21.39 -4.87
N ASN A 142 12.80 -21.82 -3.69
CA ASN A 142 14.17 -22.30 -3.41
C ASN A 142 15.26 -21.27 -3.77
N VAL A 143 15.00 -20.00 -3.49
CA VAL A 143 15.94 -18.89 -3.71
C VAL A 143 16.66 -18.58 -2.40
N ILE A 144 17.96 -18.27 -2.47
CA ILE A 144 18.72 -17.79 -1.32
C ILE A 144 18.47 -16.29 -1.11
N SER A 145 18.09 -15.90 0.12
CA SER A 145 17.86 -14.51 0.50
C SER A 145 19.17 -13.71 0.54
N PRO A 146 19.17 -12.44 0.07
CA PRO A 146 20.40 -11.69 -0.16
C PRO A 146 21.21 -11.36 1.10
N ILE A 147 20.57 -11.18 2.26
CA ILE A 147 21.26 -10.76 3.50
C ILE A 147 21.50 -11.95 4.43
N GLN A 148 20.45 -12.67 4.82
CA GLN A 148 20.52 -13.77 5.80
C GLN A 148 21.04 -15.06 5.18
N GLN A 149 21.15 -15.15 3.85
CA GLN A 149 21.62 -16.33 3.12
C GLN A 149 20.79 -17.58 3.45
N LYS A 150 19.46 -17.42 3.52
CA LYS A 150 18.52 -18.51 3.82
C LYS A 150 17.75 -18.94 2.58
N GLU A 151 17.45 -20.23 2.50
CA GLU A 151 16.51 -20.74 1.52
C GLU A 151 15.11 -20.14 1.77
N SER A 152 14.47 -19.69 0.69
CA SER A 152 13.26 -18.89 0.77
C SER A 152 12.42 -19.01 -0.50
N THR A 153 11.15 -18.63 -0.40
CA THR A 153 10.32 -18.30 -1.57
C THR A 153 10.39 -16.81 -1.82
N LYS A 154 10.76 -16.41 -3.04
CA LYS A 154 10.78 -15.01 -3.46
C LYS A 154 9.47 -14.64 -4.14
N LEU A 155 8.77 -13.65 -3.59
CA LEU A 155 7.60 -13.00 -4.17
C LEU A 155 8.03 -11.67 -4.81
N ILE A 156 7.85 -11.54 -6.12
CA ILE A 156 8.13 -10.29 -6.85
C ILE A 156 6.82 -9.54 -7.00
N VAL A 157 6.68 -8.39 -6.35
CA VAL A 157 5.51 -7.50 -6.39
C VAL A 157 5.79 -6.31 -7.30
N LYS A 158 4.96 -6.08 -8.32
CA LYS A 158 5.13 -4.99 -9.32
C LYS A 158 3.88 -4.09 -9.34
N TYR A 159 4.03 -2.84 -8.90
CA TYR A 159 2.95 -1.86 -8.93
C TYR A 159 2.81 -1.22 -10.33
N PRO A 160 1.60 -0.75 -10.70
CA PRO A 160 1.37 -0.06 -11.96
C PRO A 160 2.21 1.21 -12.10
N ASN A 161 2.51 1.61 -13.35
CA ASN A 161 3.27 2.83 -13.66
C ASN A 161 2.48 4.14 -13.49
N GLU A 162 1.21 4.06 -13.10
CA GLU A 162 0.33 5.21 -12.90
C GLU A 162 -0.51 5.03 -11.63
N GLY A 163 -0.86 6.16 -11.00
CA GLY A 163 -1.63 6.19 -9.75
C GLY A 163 -0.76 6.04 -8.50
N GLY A 164 -1.40 6.27 -7.34
CA GLY A 164 -0.71 6.25 -6.04
C GLY A 164 0.36 7.31 -5.89
N TYR A 165 1.16 7.20 -4.83
CA TYR A 165 2.29 8.10 -4.58
C TYR A 165 3.62 7.60 -5.12
N THR A 166 3.74 6.30 -5.38
CA THR A 166 4.99 5.66 -5.83
C THR A 166 4.74 4.72 -7.02
N PRO A 167 4.32 5.27 -8.17
CA PRO A 167 4.07 4.48 -9.37
C PRO A 167 5.35 3.77 -9.87
N GLY A 168 5.16 2.55 -10.39
CA GLY A 168 6.21 1.71 -10.98
C GLY A 168 7.14 1.06 -9.97
N ASP A 169 6.87 1.19 -8.67
CA ASP A 169 7.65 0.53 -7.64
C ASP A 169 7.54 -1.00 -7.73
N ARG A 170 8.63 -1.66 -7.39
CA ARG A 170 8.70 -3.11 -7.29
C ARG A 170 9.41 -3.52 -6.01
N TYR A 171 8.99 -4.67 -5.47
CA TYR A 171 9.61 -5.31 -4.32
C TYR A 171 9.91 -6.77 -4.63
N ASP A 172 11.12 -7.22 -4.35
CA ASP A 172 11.44 -8.64 -4.24
C ASP A 172 11.38 -8.99 -2.75
N VAL A 173 10.38 -9.77 -2.34
CA VAL A 173 10.08 -10.11 -0.94
C VAL A 173 10.47 -11.56 -0.71
N TYR A 174 11.24 -11.83 0.32
CA TYR A 174 11.73 -13.17 0.63
C TYR A 174 10.99 -13.72 1.84
N LEU A 175 10.44 -14.93 1.68
CA LEU A 175 9.56 -15.58 2.64
C LEU A 175 10.18 -16.88 3.14
N ASN A 176 10.04 -17.16 4.44
CA ASN A 176 10.34 -18.48 4.97
C ASN A 176 9.17 -19.47 4.73
N GLU A 177 9.35 -20.72 5.16
CA GLU A 177 8.36 -21.81 5.05
C GLU A 177 7.00 -21.50 5.72
N ASN A 178 6.99 -20.59 6.69
CA ASN A 178 5.78 -20.16 7.42
C ASN A 178 5.16 -18.89 6.82
N TYR A 179 5.58 -18.49 5.61
CA TYR A 179 5.14 -17.27 4.92
C TYR A 179 5.44 -15.97 5.67
N HIS A 180 6.33 -15.99 6.67
CA HIS A 180 6.84 -14.77 7.28
C HIS A 180 7.90 -14.14 6.37
N ILE A 181 7.84 -12.82 6.26
CA ILE A 181 8.84 -12.05 5.52
C ILE A 181 10.12 -12.05 6.33
N ILE A 182 11.23 -12.43 5.69
CA ILE A 182 12.56 -12.39 6.29
C ILE A 182 13.38 -11.21 5.76
N GLU A 183 13.16 -10.82 4.50
CA GLU A 183 13.87 -9.75 3.81
C GLU A 183 13.04 -9.16 2.68
N TRP A 184 13.40 -7.97 2.23
CA TRP A 184 12.98 -7.47 0.93
C TRP A 184 14.08 -6.69 0.21
N ALA A 185 13.91 -6.48 -1.09
CA ALA A 185 14.67 -5.54 -1.90
C ALA A 185 13.70 -4.63 -2.67
N TYR A 186 13.88 -3.32 -2.55
CA TYR A 186 13.02 -2.28 -3.09
C TYR A 186 13.63 -1.63 -4.34
N TYR A 187 12.86 -1.60 -5.42
CA TYR A 187 13.21 -1.07 -6.73
C TYR A 187 12.29 0.10 -7.07
N PRO A 188 12.73 1.36 -6.91
CA PRO A 188 11.88 2.52 -7.14
C PRO A 188 11.62 2.73 -8.63
N SER A 189 10.38 3.03 -9.00
CA SER A 189 10.00 3.53 -10.33
C SER A 189 10.63 2.76 -11.51
N GLY A 190 10.53 1.42 -11.50
CA GLY A 190 10.97 0.55 -12.58
C GLY A 190 12.50 0.39 -12.72
N LYS A 191 13.30 0.86 -11.75
CA LYS A 191 14.76 0.65 -11.77
C LYS A 191 15.13 -0.83 -11.72
N LYS A 192 16.27 -1.16 -12.34
CA LYS A 192 16.79 -2.54 -12.41
C LYS A 192 17.50 -3.00 -11.14
N GLU A 193 18.16 -2.07 -10.46
CA GLU A 193 18.89 -2.32 -9.22
C GLU A 193 18.10 -1.85 -8.00
N PRO A 194 18.20 -2.55 -6.85
CA PRO A 194 17.49 -2.16 -5.65
C PRO A 194 18.12 -0.89 -5.06
N ALA A 195 17.29 0.04 -4.64
CA ALA A 195 17.72 1.22 -3.89
C ALA A 195 17.88 0.93 -2.39
N LEU A 196 17.21 -0.13 -1.90
CA LEU A 196 17.24 -0.55 -0.52
C LEU A 196 17.02 -2.06 -0.45
N THR A 197 17.79 -2.74 0.37
CA THR A 197 17.57 -4.14 0.75
C THR A 197 17.66 -4.21 2.27
N ASN A 198 16.78 -4.92 2.95
CA ASN A 198 16.82 -5.06 4.41
C ASN A 198 16.11 -6.32 4.87
N THR A 199 16.39 -6.71 6.11
CA THR A 199 15.72 -7.76 6.84
C THR A 199 14.36 -7.31 7.40
N PHE A 200 13.57 -8.29 7.83
CA PHE A 200 12.37 -8.17 8.63
C PHE A 200 12.57 -9.05 9.86
N GLU A 201 12.61 -8.44 11.04
CA GLU A 201 13.04 -9.08 12.28
C GLU A 201 12.08 -8.76 13.42
N ASP A 202 12.27 -9.45 14.54
CA ASP A 202 11.55 -9.22 15.81
C ASP A 202 10.02 -9.20 15.64
N LEU A 203 9.46 -10.34 15.22
CA LEU A 203 8.03 -10.47 14.96
C LEU A 203 7.24 -10.52 16.28
N SER A 204 6.50 -9.45 16.56
CA SER A 204 5.70 -9.29 17.78
C SER A 204 4.21 -9.33 17.48
N ASN A 205 3.38 -9.73 18.45
CA ASN A 205 1.92 -9.84 18.32
C ASN A 205 1.21 -8.77 19.16
N PHE A 206 0.30 -8.02 18.52
CA PHE A 206 -0.54 -6.99 19.12
C PHE A 206 -2.00 -7.31 18.82
N ASN A 207 -2.70 -7.89 19.79
CA ASN A 207 -4.12 -8.24 19.68
C ASN A 207 -4.50 -9.04 18.42
N GLY A 208 -3.63 -10.01 18.07
CA GLY A 208 -3.82 -10.89 16.92
C GLY A 208 -3.18 -10.38 15.62
N ILE A 209 -2.68 -9.15 15.59
CA ILE A 209 -1.92 -8.59 14.45
C ILE A 209 -0.43 -8.76 14.72
N LYS A 210 0.30 -9.42 13.82
CA LYS A 210 1.76 -9.54 13.95
C LYS A 210 2.47 -8.41 13.20
N ILE A 211 3.58 -7.92 13.75
CA ILE A 211 4.38 -6.83 13.17
C ILE A 211 5.86 -7.16 13.34
N ASN A 212 6.64 -7.02 12.26
CA ASN A 212 8.10 -7.03 12.35
C ASN A 212 8.58 -5.70 12.90
N MET A 213 9.20 -5.72 14.08
CA MET A 213 9.55 -4.49 14.81
C MET A 213 10.83 -3.84 14.29
N ILE A 214 11.70 -4.59 13.62
CA ILE A 214 13.03 -4.14 13.20
C ILE A 214 13.28 -4.52 11.74
N HIS A 215 13.82 -3.57 10.99
CA HIS A 215 14.33 -3.78 9.64
C HIS A 215 15.74 -3.21 9.55
N ARG A 216 16.69 -3.98 9.03
CA ARG A 216 18.08 -3.51 8.94
C ARG A 216 18.82 -4.04 7.73
N ASN A 217 19.89 -3.33 7.37
CA ASN A 217 20.89 -3.80 6.45
C ASN A 217 22.27 -3.66 7.12
N PRO A 218 22.90 -4.77 7.53
CA PRO A 218 24.21 -4.71 8.18
C PRO A 218 25.33 -4.12 7.30
N GLU A 219 25.23 -4.26 5.98
CA GLU A 219 26.26 -3.77 5.04
C GLU A 219 26.20 -2.25 4.86
N THR A 220 24.99 -1.68 4.80
CA THR A 220 24.81 -0.23 4.61
C THR A 220 24.64 0.54 5.92
N GLY A 221 24.42 -0.17 7.03
CA GLY A 221 24.10 0.42 8.34
C GLY A 221 22.67 0.97 8.43
N PHE A 222 21.82 0.75 7.43
CA PHE A 222 20.42 1.16 7.48
C PHE A 222 19.68 0.43 8.61
N GLN A 223 18.87 1.17 9.36
CA GLN A 223 17.98 0.61 10.36
C GLN A 223 16.66 1.37 10.42
N LEU A 224 15.57 0.64 10.59
CA LEU A 224 14.22 1.14 10.81
C LEU A 224 13.59 0.31 11.93
N ASN A 225 13.11 0.99 12.97
CA ASN A 225 12.45 0.37 14.10
C ASN A 225 11.04 0.94 14.26
N PHE A 226 10.11 0.08 14.64
CA PHE A 226 8.83 0.51 15.20
C PHE A 226 8.92 0.59 16.72
N ARG A 227 8.32 1.63 17.30
CA ARG A 227 8.18 1.80 18.76
C ARG A 227 6.73 2.16 19.08
N ASP A 228 6.38 2.13 20.36
CA ASP A 228 5.09 2.62 20.87
C ASP A 228 3.87 2.01 20.17
N ILE A 229 3.96 0.74 19.78
CA ILE A 229 2.86 0.06 19.07
C ILE A 229 1.73 -0.25 20.04
N SER A 230 0.52 0.18 19.66
CA SER A 230 -0.73 -0.25 20.27
C SER A 230 -1.78 -0.48 19.19
N ILE A 231 -2.47 -1.62 19.25
CA ILE A 231 -3.56 -1.98 18.33
C ILE A 231 -4.77 -2.35 19.18
N ASN A 232 -5.88 -1.64 19.02
CA ASN A 232 -7.13 -1.87 19.75
C ASN A 232 -8.30 -2.00 18.78
#